data_AF-A4NVF2-F1
#
_entry.id   AF-A4NVF2-F1
#
_cell.length_a   1.000
_cell.length_b   1.000
_cell.length_c   1.000
_cell.angle_alpha   90.00
_cell.angle_beta   90.00
_cell.angle_gamma   90.00
#
_symmetry.space_group_name_H-M   'P 1'
#
loop_
_entity.id
_entity.type
_entity.pdbx_description
1 polymer ?
#
loop_
_entity_poly.entity_id
_entity_poly.type
_entity_poly.pdbx_seq_one_letter_code
_entity_poly.pdbx_strand_id
1 'polypeptide(L)'
;MNDYTQRIVALNDAIEGMNNYLHERKKPFVLGYFGDHQVAFDNVIPPKKGDYAQPDYVTQFVVRSNCASQFKQEQRFLDLAFVGGVLMNVAGLPAEDEFMKANMAMCKLSDGKLEDSSDIQLLNDYRHYLYQTLAIAR
;
A
#
# COMPACT_ATOMS: atom_id res chain seq x y z
N MET A 1 17.56 9.94 18.96
CA MET A 1 17.90 9.07 17.81
C MET A 1 17.97 7.59 18.21
N ASN A 2 18.59 7.23 19.35
CA ASN A 2 18.65 5.84 19.84
C ASN A 2 17.27 5.17 20.04
N ASP A 3 16.29 5.88 20.61
CA ASP A 3 14.94 5.32 20.88
C ASP A 3 14.16 4.98 19.60
N TYR A 4 14.20 5.85 18.58
CA TYR A 4 13.50 5.60 17.31
C TYR A 4 14.06 4.38 16.57
N THR A 5 15.39 4.27 16.45
CA THR A 5 16.03 3.12 15.81
C THR A 5 15.71 1.83 16.56
N GLN A 6 15.70 1.86 17.90
CA GLN A 6 15.30 0.70 18.71
C GLN A 6 13.84 0.30 18.49
N ARG A 7 12.92 1.26 18.34
CA ARG A 7 11.52 0.97 18.01
C ARG A 7 11.37 0.34 16.63
N ILE A 8 12.17 0.75 15.64
CA ILE A 8 12.19 0.12 14.31
C ILE A 8 12.70 -1.32 14.38
N VAL A 9 13.74 -1.59 15.18
CA VAL A 9 14.23 -2.95 15.43
C VAL A 9 13.16 -3.81 16.11
N ALA A 10 12.53 -3.30 17.17
CA ALA A 10 11.46 -4.01 17.86
C ALA A 10 10.25 -4.28 16.95
N LEU A 11 9.89 -3.33 16.09
CA LEU A 11 8.85 -3.52 15.06
C LEU A 11 9.25 -4.64 14.08
N ASN A 12 10.49 -4.65 13.61
CA ASN A 12 10.99 -5.69 12.72
C ASN A 12 10.87 -7.07 13.38
N ASP A 13 11.31 -7.22 14.63
CA ASP A 13 11.24 -8.48 15.37
C ASP A 13 9.78 -8.93 15.56
N ALA A 14 8.87 -8.01 15.88
CA ALA A 14 7.45 -8.30 16.01
C ALA A 14 6.81 -8.76 14.67
N ILE A 15 7.17 -8.11 13.56
CA ILE A 15 6.68 -8.47 12.23
C ILE A 15 7.23 -9.83 11.78
N GLU A 16 8.50 -10.13 12.04
CA GLU A 16 9.05 -11.46 11.75
C GLU A 16 8.40 -12.54 12.62
N GLY A 17 8.16 -12.27 13.91
CA GLY A 17 7.41 -13.16 14.78
C GLY A 17 6.00 -13.45 14.26
N MET A 18 5.27 -12.41 13.84
CA MET A 18 3.95 -12.57 13.22
C MET A 18 4.03 -13.34 11.91
N ASN A 19 5.03 -13.06 11.06
CA ASN A 19 5.25 -13.78 9.82
C ASN A 19 5.48 -15.29 10.04
N ASN A 20 6.32 -15.65 11.01
CA ASN A 20 6.59 -17.04 11.36
C ASN A 20 5.33 -17.74 11.86
N TYR A 21 4.60 -17.11 12.78
CA TYR A 21 3.33 -17.62 13.28
C TYR A 21 2.31 -17.88 12.15
N LEU A 22 2.18 -16.94 11.20
CA LEU A 22 1.27 -17.09 10.06
C LEU A 22 1.66 -18.26 9.16
N HIS A 23 2.96 -18.50 8.95
CA HIS A 23 3.45 -19.65 8.20
C HIS A 23 3.21 -20.98 8.94
N GLU A 24 3.48 -21.04 10.26
CA GLU A 24 3.31 -22.24 11.09
C GLU A 24 1.86 -22.74 11.15
N ARG A 25 0.89 -21.83 11.02
CA ARG A 25 -0.54 -22.17 10.93
C ARG A 25 -0.88 -23.04 9.73
N LYS A 26 -0.03 -23.08 8.69
CA LYS A 26 -0.26 -23.82 7.42
C LYS A 26 -1.60 -23.49 6.77
N LYS A 27 -2.06 -22.25 6.90
CA LYS A 27 -3.26 -21.72 6.27
C LYS A 27 -2.88 -20.59 5.32
N PRO A 28 -3.62 -20.38 4.21
CA PRO A 28 -3.41 -19.24 3.33
C PRO A 28 -3.53 -17.93 4.10
N PHE A 29 -2.62 -16.99 3.85
CA PHE A 29 -2.68 -15.64 4.40
C PHE A 29 -2.07 -14.61 3.46
N VAL A 30 -2.56 -13.38 3.57
CA VAL A 30 -1.92 -12.16 3.07
C VAL A 30 -1.92 -11.16 4.21
N LEU A 31 -0.74 -10.63 4.54
CA LEU A 31 -0.52 -9.63 5.57
C LEU A 31 0.10 -8.39 4.93
N GLY A 32 -0.65 -7.28 4.94
CA GLY A 32 -0.14 -5.96 4.58
C GLY A 32 0.11 -5.11 5.82
N TYR A 33 1.21 -4.36 5.85
CA TYR A 33 1.46 -3.33 6.86
C TYR A 33 2.13 -2.11 6.23
N PHE A 34 1.82 -0.93 6.76
CA PHE A 34 2.33 0.34 6.24
C PHE A 34 2.68 1.30 7.38
N GLY A 35 3.53 2.29 7.08
CA GLY A 35 3.71 3.47 7.93
C GLY A 35 2.64 4.51 7.60
N ASP A 36 1.96 5.04 8.60
CA ASP A 36 0.93 6.07 8.48
C ASP A 36 1.53 7.47 8.24
N HIS A 37 2.68 7.75 8.85
CA HIS A 37 3.42 8.98 8.63
C HIS A 37 4.93 8.81 8.87
N GLN A 38 5.72 9.78 8.42
CA GLN A 38 7.13 9.90 8.79
C GLN A 38 7.26 10.31 10.26
N VAL A 39 8.34 9.91 10.91
CA VAL A 39 8.58 10.32 12.31
C VAL A 39 8.92 11.81 12.37
N ALA A 40 8.36 12.51 13.35
CA ALA A 40 8.76 13.87 13.68
C ALA A 40 10.02 13.83 14.55
N PHE A 41 11.11 14.45 14.09
CA PHE A 41 12.30 14.66 14.91
C PHE A 41 12.32 16.11 15.39
N ASP A 42 12.33 16.31 16.71
CA ASP A 42 12.22 17.65 17.30
C ASP A 42 13.42 18.58 17.01
N ASN A 43 14.61 18.03 16.76
CA ASN A 43 15.85 18.81 16.76
C ASN A 43 16.69 18.70 15.47
N VAL A 44 16.78 17.51 14.88
CA VAL A 44 17.55 17.27 13.64
C VAL A 44 16.78 16.29 12.77
N ILE A 45 16.28 16.78 11.64
CA ILE A 45 15.65 15.95 10.62
C ILE A 45 16.79 15.35 9.78
N PRO A 46 17.07 14.04 9.86
CA PRO A 46 18.02 13.43 8.94
C PRO A 46 17.52 13.58 7.51
N PRO A 47 18.41 13.76 6.52
CA PRO A 47 18.01 13.87 5.14
C PRO A 47 17.22 12.62 4.74
N LYS A 48 16.05 12.84 4.16
CA LYS A 48 15.20 11.76 3.68
C LYS A 48 15.83 11.12 2.45
N LYS A 49 15.64 9.82 2.30
CA LYS A 49 16.20 9.07 1.19
C LYS A 49 15.39 9.35 -0.06
N GLY A 50 16.07 9.70 -1.15
CA GLY A 50 15.46 9.94 -2.46
C GLY A 50 15.16 11.42 -2.74
N ASP A 51 15.16 11.78 -4.02
CA ASP A 51 14.81 13.12 -4.50
C ASP A 51 13.34 13.10 -4.96
N TYR A 52 12.44 13.09 -3.98
CA TYR A 52 11.00 13.05 -4.22
C TYR A 52 10.42 14.44 -4.03
N ALA A 53 9.39 14.79 -4.81
CA ALA A 53 8.74 16.10 -4.72
C ALA A 53 8.13 16.37 -3.33
N GLN A 54 7.68 15.31 -2.65
CA GLN A 54 6.97 15.38 -1.36
C GLN A 54 7.46 14.26 -0.40
N PRO A 55 8.71 14.32 0.07
CA PRO A 55 9.34 13.20 0.79
C PRO A 55 8.76 12.98 2.20
N ASP A 56 8.00 13.95 2.75
CA ASP A 56 7.22 13.82 3.99
C ASP A 56 6.08 12.80 3.90
N TYR A 57 5.56 12.55 2.69
CA TYR A 57 4.42 11.67 2.46
C TYR A 57 4.81 10.27 1.97
N VAL A 58 6.11 10.03 1.79
CA VAL A 58 6.63 8.74 1.34
C VAL A 58 6.84 7.83 2.53
N THR A 59 5.99 6.83 2.74
CA THR A 59 6.17 5.81 3.79
C THR A 59 6.37 4.41 3.18
N GLN A 60 6.60 3.40 4.03
CA GLN A 60 6.70 2.01 3.58
C GLN A 60 5.33 1.36 3.52
N PHE A 61 5.13 0.49 2.53
CA PHE A 61 4.07 -0.52 2.51
C PHE A 61 4.71 -1.86 2.14
N VAL A 62 4.41 -2.90 2.91
CA VAL A 62 4.98 -4.24 2.72
C VAL A 62 3.85 -5.26 2.77
N VAL A 63 3.95 -6.26 1.90
CA VAL A 63 3.03 -7.40 1.87
C VAL A 63 3.83 -8.70 2.07
N ARG A 64 3.33 -9.56 2.96
CA ARG A 64 3.80 -10.94 3.16
C ARG A 64 2.67 -11.91 2.89
N SER A 65 2.98 -13.04 2.28
CA SER A 65 1.97 -14.03 1.88
C SER A 65 2.60 -15.40 1.69
N ASN A 66 1.82 -16.45 1.95
CA ASN A 66 2.12 -17.82 1.51
C ASN A 66 1.16 -18.31 0.41
N CYS A 67 0.29 -17.44 -0.09
CA CYS A 67 -0.59 -17.77 -1.21
C CYS A 67 0.23 -17.93 -2.49
N ALA A 68 -0.07 -18.98 -3.27
CA ALA A 68 0.45 -19.09 -4.61
C ALA A 68 -0.17 -17.98 -5.48
N SER A 69 0.64 -16.99 -5.85
CA SER A 69 0.19 -15.84 -6.65
C SER A 69 1.17 -15.57 -7.79
N GLN A 70 0.64 -15.03 -8.88
CA GLN A 70 1.44 -14.48 -9.98
C GLN A 70 1.93 -13.06 -9.66
N PHE A 71 1.61 -12.52 -8.48
CA PHE A 71 2.04 -11.21 -8.06
C PHE A 71 3.57 -11.12 -8.06
N LYS A 72 4.07 -10.14 -8.83
CA LYS A 72 5.49 -9.80 -8.87
C LYS A 72 5.70 -8.56 -8.01
N GLN A 73 6.56 -8.67 -7.01
CA GLN A 73 6.96 -7.51 -6.24
C GLN A 73 7.76 -6.55 -7.12
N GLU A 74 7.30 -5.32 -7.22
CA GLU A 74 7.97 -4.24 -7.93
C GLU A 74 8.18 -3.08 -6.97
N GLN A 75 9.36 -2.45 -7.04
CA GLN A 75 9.67 -1.26 -6.26
C GLN A 75 9.06 -0.05 -6.97
N ARG A 76 7.82 0.29 -6.63
CA ARG A 76 7.09 1.44 -7.17
C ARG A 76 6.34 2.19 -6.06
N PHE A 77 6.05 3.46 -6.32
CA PHE A 77 5.14 4.23 -5.48
C PHE A 77 3.72 3.67 -5.57
N LEU A 78 3.00 3.74 -4.46
CA LEU A 78 1.63 3.28 -4.36
C LEU A 78 0.87 4.23 -3.45
N ASP A 79 -0.19 4.82 -3.98
CA ASP A 79 -1.19 5.51 -3.19
C ASP A 79 -1.92 4.53 -2.28
N LEU A 80 -2.07 4.89 -1.00
CA LEU A 80 -2.68 4.05 0.02
C LEU A 80 -4.11 3.59 -0.37
N ALA A 81 -4.80 4.39 -1.18
CA ALA A 81 -6.11 4.08 -1.74
C ALA A 81 -6.16 2.76 -2.54
N PHE A 82 -5.03 2.27 -3.06
CA PHE A 82 -4.96 1.03 -3.86
C PHE A 82 -4.52 -0.21 -3.07
N VAL A 83 -4.23 -0.08 -1.77
CA VAL A 83 -3.74 -1.22 -0.96
C VAL A 83 -4.73 -2.38 -0.98
N GLY A 84 -6.03 -2.14 -0.92
CA GLY A 84 -7.05 -3.19 -1.02
C GLY A 84 -6.92 -4.04 -2.28
N GLY A 85 -6.82 -3.41 -3.45
CA GLY A 85 -6.63 -4.10 -4.73
C GLY A 85 -5.31 -4.85 -4.83
N VAL A 86 -4.22 -4.31 -4.25
CA VAL A 86 -2.92 -5.00 -4.18
C VAL A 86 -3.02 -6.26 -3.32
N LEU A 87 -3.66 -6.20 -2.15
CA LEU A 87 -3.83 -7.36 -1.28
C LEU A 87 -4.67 -8.46 -1.95
N MET A 88 -5.72 -8.08 -2.69
CA MET A 88 -6.52 -9.04 -3.48
C MET A 88 -5.69 -9.71 -4.58
N ASN A 89 -4.88 -8.95 -5.32
CA ASN A 89 -3.96 -9.50 -6.32
C ASN A 89 -2.95 -10.48 -5.71
N VAL A 90 -2.36 -10.13 -4.57
CA VAL A 90 -1.44 -11.03 -3.83
C VAL A 90 -2.16 -12.27 -3.34
N ALA A 91 -3.43 -12.16 -2.94
CA ALA A 91 -4.24 -13.31 -2.54
C ALA A 91 -4.69 -14.18 -3.72
N GLY A 92 -4.52 -13.73 -4.97
CA GLY A 92 -5.08 -14.39 -6.15
C GLY A 92 -6.61 -14.31 -6.21
N LEU A 93 -7.21 -13.32 -5.57
CA LEU A 93 -8.65 -13.14 -5.51
C LEU A 93 -9.12 -12.20 -6.62
N PRO A 94 -10.18 -12.57 -7.37
CA PRO A 94 -10.81 -11.66 -8.32
C PRO A 94 -11.58 -10.54 -7.60
N ALA A 95 -11.72 -9.40 -8.24
CA ALA A 95 -12.69 -8.39 -7.82
C ALA A 95 -14.09 -8.80 -8.28
N GLU A 96 -14.96 -9.10 -7.33
CA GLU A 96 -16.36 -9.48 -7.59
C GLU A 96 -17.23 -8.24 -7.86
N ASP A 97 -17.04 -7.18 -7.06
CA ASP A 97 -17.78 -5.93 -7.17
C ASP A 97 -17.09 -4.90 -8.07
N GLU A 98 -17.89 -3.96 -8.58
CA GLU A 98 -17.42 -2.91 -9.50
C GLU A 98 -16.49 -1.90 -8.84
N PHE A 99 -16.59 -1.70 -7.52
CA PHE A 99 -15.71 -0.79 -6.79
C PHE A 99 -14.27 -1.33 -6.77
N MET A 100 -14.09 -2.60 -6.42
CA MET A 100 -12.78 -3.24 -6.42
C MET A 100 -12.23 -3.45 -7.84
N LYS A 101 -13.09 -3.71 -8.84
CA LYS A 101 -12.66 -3.72 -10.25
C LYS A 101 -12.09 -2.36 -10.65
N ALA A 102 -12.79 -1.27 -10.35
CA ALA A 102 -12.31 0.08 -10.63
C ALA A 102 -11.02 0.41 -9.85
N ASN A 103 -10.92 0.05 -8.58
CA ASN A 103 -9.72 0.25 -7.76
C ASN A 103 -8.49 -0.44 -8.37
N MET A 104 -8.61 -1.72 -8.72
CA MET A 104 -7.53 -2.50 -9.32
C MET A 104 -7.17 -2.02 -10.72
N ALA A 105 -8.16 -1.63 -11.54
CA ALA A 105 -7.93 -1.07 -12.86
C ALA A 105 -7.19 0.28 -12.76
N MET A 106 -7.66 1.19 -11.91
CA MET A 106 -7.05 2.50 -11.72
C MET A 106 -5.62 2.39 -11.17
N CYS A 107 -5.37 1.48 -10.22
CA CYS A 107 -4.01 1.17 -9.75
C CYS A 107 -3.07 0.75 -10.88
N LYS A 108 -3.56 0.00 -11.87
CA LYS A 108 -2.76 -0.41 -13.03
C LYS A 108 -2.57 0.74 -14.02
N LEU A 109 -3.63 1.46 -14.36
CA LEU A 109 -3.61 2.55 -15.35
C LEU A 109 -2.78 3.75 -14.90
N SER A 110 -2.78 4.03 -13.60
CA SER A 110 -2.03 5.15 -13.00
C SER A 110 -0.63 4.78 -12.52
N ASP A 111 -0.19 3.54 -12.75
CA ASP A 111 1.03 2.98 -12.15
C ASP A 111 1.11 3.19 -10.62
N GLY A 112 -0.02 2.97 -9.95
CA GLY A 112 -0.15 3.09 -8.50
C GLY A 112 -0.28 4.53 -7.97
N LYS A 113 -0.28 5.56 -8.82
CA LYS A 113 -0.30 6.98 -8.42
C LYS A 113 -1.70 7.58 -8.64
N LEU A 114 -2.54 7.57 -7.61
CA LEU A 114 -3.89 8.13 -7.71
C LEU A 114 -3.85 9.65 -7.71
N GLU A 115 -3.39 10.25 -6.62
CA GLU A 115 -3.37 11.71 -6.45
C GLU A 115 -2.21 12.34 -7.25
N ASP A 116 -1.13 11.57 -7.44
CA ASP A 116 0.02 11.94 -8.26
C ASP A 116 -0.13 11.51 -9.74
N SER A 117 -1.34 11.16 -10.18
CA SER A 117 -1.56 10.76 -11.58
C SER A 117 -1.27 11.93 -12.53
N SER A 118 -0.45 11.68 -13.54
CA SER A 118 -0.22 12.68 -14.60
C SER A 118 -1.43 12.83 -15.54
N ASP A 119 -2.34 11.86 -15.54
CA ASP A 119 -3.56 11.87 -16.34
C ASP A 119 -4.75 12.33 -15.49
N ILE A 120 -4.96 13.64 -15.46
CA ILE A 120 -6.03 14.28 -14.69
C ILE A 120 -7.42 13.89 -15.21
N GLN A 121 -7.56 13.62 -16.52
CA GLN A 121 -8.84 13.21 -17.08
C GLN A 121 -9.22 11.81 -16.56
N LEU A 122 -8.28 10.86 -16.59
CA LEU A 122 -8.48 9.54 -16.02
C LEU A 122 -8.85 9.59 -14.54
N LEU A 123 -8.17 10.42 -13.74
CA LEU A 123 -8.49 10.60 -12.32
C LEU A 123 -9.92 11.11 -12.10
N ASN A 124 -10.35 12.09 -12.91
CA ASN A 124 -11.69 12.65 -12.82
C ASN A 124 -12.76 11.64 -13.27
N ASP A 125 -12.50 10.87 -14.33
CA ASP A 125 -13.40 9.82 -14.80
C ASP A 125 -13.54 8.70 -13.77
N TYR A 126 -12.43 8.31 -13.12
CA TYR A 126 -12.44 7.36 -12.02
C TYR A 126 -13.31 7.86 -10.85
N ARG A 127 -13.08 9.10 -10.39
CA ARG A 127 -13.88 9.71 -9.31
C ARG A 127 -15.35 9.83 -9.68
N HIS A 128 -15.66 10.24 -10.91
CA HIS A 128 -17.02 10.30 -11.42
C HIS A 128 -17.69 8.92 -11.39
N TYR A 129 -17.00 7.91 -11.90
CA TYR A 129 -17.50 6.53 -11.89
C TYR A 129 -17.80 6.05 -10.47
N LEU A 130 -16.91 6.30 -9.51
CA LEU A 130 -17.13 5.92 -8.11
C LEU A 130 -18.35 6.63 -7.49
N TYR A 131 -18.42 7.96 -7.59
CA TYR A 131 -19.40 8.74 -6.83
C TYR A 131 -20.74 8.92 -7.54
N GLN A 132 -20.74 8.99 -8.87
CA GLN A 132 -21.95 9.25 -9.66
C GLN A 132 -22.53 7.97 -10.27
N THR A 133 -21.67 7.07 -10.77
CA THR A 133 -22.14 5.82 -11.40
C THR A 133 -22.40 4.73 -10.38
N LEU A 134 -21.41 4.39 -9.55
CA LEU A 134 -21.56 3.38 -8.50
C LEU A 134 -22.29 3.92 -7.25
N ALA A 135 -22.25 5.24 -7.06
CA ALA A 135 -22.88 5.92 -5.94
C ALA A 135 -22.47 5.34 -4.57
N ILE A 136 -21.17 5.13 -4.37
CA ILE A 136 -20.60 4.48 -3.17
C ILE A 136 -20.78 5.30 -1.88
N ALA A 137 -21.07 6.59 -1.98
CA ALA A 137 -21.34 7.48 -0.86
C ALA A 137 -22.77 8.02 -1.00
N ARG A 138 -23.72 7.36 -0.35
CA ARG A 138 -25.12 7.78 -0.23
C ARG A 138 -25.49 7.91 1.24
#